data_AF-A0A938L1G6-F1
#
_entry.id   AF-A0A938L1G6-F1
#
_cell.length_a   1.000
_cell.length_b   1.000
_cell.length_c   1.000
_cell.angle_alpha   90.00
_cell.angle_beta   90.00
_cell.angle_gamma   90.00
#
_symmetry.space_group_name_H-M   'P 1'
#
loop_
_entity.id
_entity.type
_entity.pdbx_description
1 polymer ?
#
loop_
_entity_poly.entity_id
_entity_poly.type
_entity_poly.pdbx_seq_one_letter_code
_entity_poly.pdbx_strand_id
1 'polypeptide(L)'
;MIGKKRSSKKTWVDPDQAPELTEAWFAEAELRRGEKLIRRGRPPSAERKEAIHIRLDRDVVAYFRGTGRGWQGRINALLRRSVARARGPRKKLAEKPAKTGTARAG
;
A
#
# COMPACT_ATOMS: atom_id res chain seq x y z
N MET A 1 34.01 -2.82 -68.02
CA MET A 1 32.80 -2.04 -67.69
C MET A 1 32.73 -1.85 -66.17
N ILE A 2 32.67 -0.62 -65.66
CA ILE A 2 32.58 -0.34 -64.22
C ILE A 2 31.10 -0.20 -63.82
N GLY A 3 30.60 -1.13 -63.00
CA GLY A 3 29.25 -1.11 -62.45
C GLY A 3 29.14 -0.11 -61.29
N LYS A 4 28.32 0.93 -61.43
CA LYS A 4 28.12 1.97 -60.42
C LYS A 4 27.24 1.41 -59.29
N LYS A 5 27.80 1.25 -58.07
CA LYS A 5 27.03 0.81 -56.90
C LYS A 5 25.99 1.86 -56.53
N ARG A 6 24.72 1.45 -56.40
CA ARG A 6 23.61 2.30 -55.94
C ARG A 6 23.84 2.66 -54.48
N SER A 7 23.97 3.95 -54.18
CA SER A 7 24.13 4.45 -52.81
C SER A 7 22.86 4.20 -52.01
N SER A 8 22.98 3.50 -50.88
CA SER A 8 21.89 3.37 -49.90
C SER A 8 21.62 4.74 -49.24
N LYS A 9 20.35 5.02 -48.93
CA LYS A 9 19.92 6.27 -48.29
C LYS A 9 20.55 6.37 -46.89
N LYS A 10 21.22 7.49 -46.59
CA LYS A 10 21.73 7.78 -45.24
C LYS A 10 20.54 7.98 -44.29
N THR A 11 20.42 7.14 -43.27
CA THR A 11 19.41 7.22 -42.21
C THR A 11 19.87 8.04 -41.00
N TRP A 12 21.05 8.67 -41.09
CA TRP A 12 21.61 9.43 -39.97
C TRP A 12 21.04 10.85 -39.96
N VAL A 13 20.33 11.18 -38.90
CA VAL A 13 19.74 12.49 -38.64
C VAL A 13 20.70 13.27 -37.74
N ASP A 14 21.03 14.49 -38.16
CA ASP A 14 21.95 15.39 -37.46
C ASP A 14 21.35 15.81 -36.10
N PRO A 15 22.08 15.67 -34.98
CA PRO A 15 21.61 16.09 -33.64
C PRO A 15 21.21 17.57 -33.55
N ASP A 16 21.71 18.45 -34.43
CA ASP A 16 21.33 19.86 -34.46
C ASP A 16 19.98 20.11 -35.17
N GLN A 17 19.39 19.08 -35.79
CA GLN A 17 18.03 19.07 -36.38
C GLN A 17 17.01 18.43 -35.44
N ALA A 18 17.19 18.56 -34.12
CA ALA A 18 16.24 18.06 -33.14
C ALA A 18 14.89 18.80 -33.27
N PRO A 19 13.76 18.09 -33.22
CA PRO A 19 12.45 18.73 -33.26
C PRO A 19 12.23 19.61 -32.03
N GLU A 20 11.47 20.69 -32.20
CA GLU A 20 11.13 21.59 -31.09
C GLU A 20 10.24 20.88 -30.05
N LEU A 21 10.52 21.12 -28.77
CA LEU A 21 9.73 20.59 -27.65
C LEU A 21 8.43 21.37 -27.49
N THR A 22 7.45 21.05 -28.35
CA THR A 22 6.13 21.70 -28.34
C THR A 22 5.27 21.27 -27.15
N GLU A 23 4.24 22.05 -26.83
CA GLU A 23 3.27 21.71 -25.78
C GLU A 23 2.58 20.36 -26.03
N ALA A 24 2.32 20.02 -27.30
CA ALA A 24 1.78 18.72 -27.70
C ALA A 24 2.74 17.57 -27.36
N TRP A 25 4.05 17.78 -27.53
CA TRP A 25 5.06 16.81 -27.12
C TRP A 25 5.07 16.61 -25.59
N PHE A 26 4.97 17.71 -24.82
CA PHE A 26 4.87 17.64 -23.36
C PHE A 26 3.58 16.98 -22.87
N ALA A 27 2.47 17.12 -23.60
CA ALA A 27 1.19 16.51 -23.24
C ALA A 27 1.25 14.97 -23.26
N GLU A 28 2.06 14.39 -24.15
CA GLU A 28 2.27 12.94 -24.25
C GLU A 28 3.48 12.45 -23.44
N ALA A 29 4.28 13.37 -22.88
CA ALA A 29 5.53 13.03 -22.21
C ALA A 29 5.32 12.29 -20.88
N GLU A 30 6.04 11.19 -20.72
CA GLU A 30 6.10 10.43 -19.47
C GLU A 30 7.22 10.90 -18.54
N LEU A 31 6.89 11.32 -17.32
CA LEU A 31 7.91 11.63 -16.31
C LEU A 31 8.48 10.34 -15.69
N ARG A 32 9.74 10.02 -15.99
CA ARG A 32 10.45 8.85 -15.43
C ARG A 32 11.61 9.28 -14.53
N ARG A 33 11.87 8.51 -13.47
CA ARG A 33 13.11 8.61 -12.67
C ARG A 33 13.80 7.24 -12.75
N GLY A 34 14.92 7.17 -13.47
CA GLY A 34 15.50 5.90 -13.89
C GLY A 34 14.53 5.10 -14.74
N GLU A 35 14.41 3.80 -14.50
CA GLU A 35 13.47 2.93 -15.23
C GLU A 35 11.99 3.12 -14.81
N LYS A 36 11.73 3.84 -13.71
CA LYS A 36 10.41 3.90 -13.08
C LYS A 36 9.58 5.09 -13.55
N LEU A 37 8.41 4.81 -14.11
CA LEU A 37 7.38 5.79 -14.46
C LEU A 37 6.75 6.40 -13.19
N ILE A 38 6.84 7.71 -13.03
CA ILE A 38 6.21 8.45 -11.93
C ILE A 38 4.79 8.80 -12.36
N ARG A 39 3.81 8.01 -11.94
CA ARG A 39 2.39 8.34 -12.12
C ARG A 39 2.03 9.54 -11.24
N ARG A 40 1.35 10.54 -11.81
CA ARG A 40 0.84 11.70 -11.08
C ARG A 40 -0.14 11.22 -9.97
N GLY A 41 0.13 11.56 -8.72
CA GLY A 41 -0.70 11.19 -7.55
C GLY A 41 0.08 11.19 -6.24
N ARG A 42 -0.64 11.16 -5.09
CA ARG A 42 0.00 10.98 -3.77
C ARG A 42 0.74 9.64 -3.76
N PRO A 43 2.02 9.59 -3.34
CA PRO A 43 2.76 8.34 -3.25
C PRO A 43 1.96 7.29 -2.46
N PRO A 44 1.92 6.03 -2.93
CA PRO A 44 1.47 4.91 -2.12
C PRO A 44 2.08 4.97 -0.72
N SER A 45 1.26 5.19 0.31
CA SER A 45 1.75 5.00 1.68
C SER A 45 2.17 3.54 1.84
N ALA A 46 3.34 3.29 2.41
CA ALA A 46 3.83 1.94 2.69
C ALA A 46 2.90 1.18 3.67
N GLU A 47 2.23 1.90 4.56
CA GLU A 47 1.26 1.36 5.51
C GLU A 47 -0.15 1.88 5.21
N ARG A 48 -0.83 1.22 4.26
CA ARG A 48 -2.24 1.55 3.96
C ARG A 48 -3.16 0.95 5.02
N LYS A 49 -4.22 1.69 5.34
CA LYS A 49 -5.36 1.13 6.07
C LYS A 49 -6.05 0.11 5.17
N GLU A 50 -6.28 -1.08 5.69
CA GLU A 50 -7.07 -2.09 5.00
C GLU A 50 -8.56 -1.76 5.15
N ALA A 51 -9.28 -1.70 4.03
CA ALA A 51 -10.72 -1.49 4.03
C ALA A 51 -11.41 -2.85 4.14
N ILE A 52 -11.93 -3.15 5.33
CA ILE A 52 -12.66 -4.39 5.62
C ILE A 52 -14.10 -4.11 6.02
N HIS A 53 -14.99 -5.06 5.72
CA HIS A 53 -16.39 -5.00 6.13
C HIS A 53 -16.59 -5.78 7.43
N ILE A 54 -16.76 -5.08 8.55
CA ILE A 54 -17.03 -5.68 9.86
C ILE A 54 -18.40 -5.25 10.38
N ARG A 55 -19.05 -6.13 11.15
CA ARG A 55 -20.26 -5.79 11.90
C ARG A 55 -19.87 -5.40 13.33
N LEU A 56 -20.47 -4.33 13.82
CA LEU A 56 -20.29 -3.81 15.18
C LEU A 56 -21.66 -3.62 15.81
N ASP A 57 -21.73 -3.68 17.13
CA ASP A 57 -22.96 -3.48 17.86
C ASP A 57 -23.54 -2.08 17.60
N ARG A 58 -24.88 -2.01 17.59
CA ARG A 58 -25.61 -0.80 17.18
C ARG A 58 -25.35 0.37 18.12
N ASP A 59 -25.26 0.10 19.41
CA ASP A 59 -24.96 1.08 20.47
C ASP A 59 -23.55 1.66 20.32
N VAL A 60 -22.55 0.82 20.02
CA VAL A 60 -21.17 1.25 19.76
C VAL A 60 -21.12 2.18 18.55
N VAL A 61 -21.77 1.79 17.44
CA VAL A 61 -21.83 2.63 16.23
C VAL A 61 -22.57 3.94 16.50
N ALA A 62 -23.68 3.90 17.24
CA ALA A 62 -24.45 5.09 17.59
C ALA A 62 -23.62 6.07 18.42
N TYR A 63 -22.92 5.58 19.45
CA TYR A 63 -22.03 6.37 20.29
C TYR A 63 -20.96 7.08 19.44
N PHE A 64 -20.23 6.34 18.61
CA PHE A 64 -19.18 6.94 17.80
C PHE A 64 -19.74 7.90 16.76
N ARG A 65 -20.85 7.59 16.09
CA ARG A 65 -21.48 8.54 15.16
C ARG A 65 -21.89 9.85 15.84
N GLY A 66 -22.36 9.78 17.09
CA GLY A 66 -22.67 10.96 17.91
C GLY A 66 -21.47 11.87 18.18
N THR A 67 -20.24 11.34 18.12
CA THR A 67 -19.00 12.14 18.25
C THR A 67 -18.68 12.99 17.00
N GLY A 68 -19.51 12.93 15.96
CA GLY A 68 -19.40 13.77 14.76
C GLY A 68 -18.27 13.35 13.81
N ARG A 69 -17.80 14.31 12.98
CA ARG A 69 -16.79 14.07 11.93
C ARG A 69 -15.57 13.33 12.49
N GLY A 70 -15.10 12.32 11.76
CA GLY A 70 -13.92 11.54 12.15
C GLY A 70 -14.19 10.37 13.09
N TRP A 71 -15.45 9.99 13.34
CA TRP A 71 -15.79 8.89 14.24
C TRP A 71 -15.17 7.53 13.86
N GLN A 72 -15.04 7.25 12.55
CA GLN A 72 -14.34 6.06 12.04
C GLN A 72 -12.84 6.06 12.40
N GLY A 73 -12.23 7.25 12.47
CA GLY A 73 -10.85 7.39 12.95
C GLY A 73 -10.74 7.11 14.45
N ARG A 74 -11.70 7.58 15.24
CA ARG A 74 -11.74 7.35 16.70
C ARG A 74 -11.90 5.87 17.04
N ILE A 75 -12.79 5.14 16.36
CA ILE A 75 -12.96 3.71 16.59
C ILE A 75 -11.68 2.93 16.22
N ASN A 76 -11.05 3.27 15.10
CA ASN A 76 -9.76 2.66 14.72
C ASN A 76 -8.67 2.94 15.76
N ALA A 77 -8.60 4.15 16.32
CA ALA A 77 -7.66 4.48 17.38
C ALA A 77 -7.91 3.67 18.66
N LEU A 78 -9.18 3.44 19.02
CA LEU A 78 -9.54 2.58 20.14
C LEU A 78 -9.09 1.13 19.91
N LEU A 79 -9.39 0.57 18.74
CA LEU A 79 -8.96 -0.79 18.37
C LEU A 79 -7.44 -0.94 18.42
N ARG A 80 -6.68 0.05 17.92
CA ARG A 80 -5.21 0.06 18.01
C ARG A 80 -4.72 0.02 19.45
N ARG A 81 -5.32 0.79 20.36
CA ARG A 81 -4.96 0.76 21.79
C ARG A 81 -5.26 -0.61 22.42
N SER A 82 -6.40 -1.21 22.09
CA SER A 82 -6.76 -2.55 22.56
C SER A 82 -5.77 -3.61 22.10
N VAL A 83 -5.34 -3.56 20.82
CA VAL A 83 -4.31 -4.46 20.27
C VAL A 83 -2.97 -4.25 20.96
N ALA A 84 -2.53 -3.00 21.16
CA ALA A 84 -1.30 -2.70 21.87
C ALA A 84 -1.31 -3.25 23.30
N ARG A 85 -2.43 -3.12 24.01
CA ARG A 85 -2.62 -3.69 25.35
C ARG A 85 -2.56 -5.22 25.35
N ALA A 86 -3.22 -5.87 24.38
CA ALA A 86 -3.23 -7.33 24.26
C ALA A 86 -1.86 -7.92 23.90
N ARG A 87 -1.01 -7.14 23.20
CA ARG A 87 0.36 -7.50 22.82
C ARG A 87 1.41 -7.21 23.90
N GLY A 88 1.05 -6.50 24.99
CA GLY A 88 1.91 -6.33 26.15
C GLY A 88 2.34 -7.69 26.73
N PRO A 89 3.38 -7.76 27.61
CA PRO A 89 3.93 -9.01 28.08
C PRO A 89 2.82 -9.86 28.70
N ARG A 90 2.39 -10.90 27.98
CA ARG A 90 1.43 -11.88 28.48
C ARG A 90 2.09 -12.52 29.70
N LYS A 91 1.65 -12.12 30.90
CA LYS A 91 1.95 -12.85 32.14
C LYS A 91 1.57 -14.30 31.84
N LYS A 92 2.56 -15.21 31.81
CA LYS A 92 2.33 -16.65 31.68
C LYS A 92 1.30 -17.01 32.74
N LEU A 93 0.05 -17.24 32.33
CA LEU A 93 -0.97 -17.75 33.23
C LEU A 93 -0.52 -19.18 33.51
N ALA A 94 0.00 -19.40 34.72
CA ALA A 94 0.51 -20.67 35.18
C ALA A 94 -0.49 -21.79 34.84
N GLU A 95 -0.07 -22.73 33.99
CA GLU A 95 -0.70 -24.03 33.91
C GLU A 95 -0.69 -24.61 35.31
N LYS A 96 -1.86 -24.66 35.95
CA LYS A 96 -2.04 -25.53 37.12
C LYS A 96 -1.92 -26.95 36.59
N PRO A 97 -0.98 -27.77 37.09
CA PRO A 97 -0.94 -29.17 36.69
C PRO A 97 -2.26 -29.82 37.10
N ALA A 98 -2.86 -30.51 36.13
CA ALA A 98 -4.06 -31.31 36.33
C ALA A 98 -3.83 -32.25 37.52
N LYS A 99 -4.80 -32.27 38.44
CA LYS A 99 -4.84 -33.24 39.52
C LYS A 99 -4.91 -34.63 38.87
N THR A 100 -3.80 -35.39 38.92
CA THR A 100 -3.82 -36.82 38.62
C THR A 100 -4.75 -37.47 39.63
N GLY A 101 -5.90 -37.90 39.13
CA GLY A 101 -6.92 -38.61 39.89
C GLY A 101 -6.32 -39.87 40.50
N THR A 102 -6.61 -40.03 41.79
CA THR A 102 -6.71 -41.29 42.51
C THR A 102 -7.17 -42.44 41.59
N ALA A 103 -6.28 -43.41 41.36
CA ALA A 103 -6.67 -44.77 41.05
C ALA A 103 -6.63 -45.56 42.36
N ARG A 104 -7.82 -45.85 42.88
CA ARG A 104 -8.08 -46.72 44.03
C ARG A 104 -8.54 -48.07 43.47
N ALA A 105 -8.00 -49.14 44.05
CA ALA A 105 -8.62 -50.45 44.28
C ALA A 105 -9.08 -51.30 43.06
N GLY A 106 -8.65 -52.56 43.08
CA GLY A 106 -9.12 -53.64 42.21
C GLY A 106 -8.10 -54.76 42.14
#